data_AF-A0A371WW97-F1
#
_entry.id   AF-A0A371WW97-F1
#
_cell.length_a   1.000
_cell.length_b   1.000
_cell.length_c   1.000
_cell.angle_alpha   90.00
_cell.angle_beta   90.00
_cell.angle_gamma   90.00
#
_symmetry.space_group_name_H-M   'P 1'
#
loop_
_entity.id
_entity.type
_entity.pdbx_description
1 polymer ?
#
loop_
_entity_poly.entity_id
_entity_poly.type
_entity_poly.pdbx_seq_one_letter_code
_entity_poly.pdbx_strand_id
1 'polypeptide(L)'
;MFKSALDLNRPDPYFSGTAGFVANTLEDLHEDMRRFELPEVVPDKVRHAHDAIRHAYIYAYFSYDLLSLAASQTFPCLELALRERIGHQFAGRVNKRGKPHPAMLNELLKVAKKQNLIVTPIDHLHKIRNMFAHGSDTVLNPPMFLTQFGIVTNIIRELYSSR
;
A
#
# COMPACT_ATOMS: atom_id res chain seq x y z
N MET A 1 18.41 -13.45 3.40
CA MET A 1 19.61 -13.86 4.18
C MET A 1 19.68 -12.94 5.39
N PHE A 2 19.75 -13.49 6.61
CA PHE A 2 19.84 -12.65 7.81
C PHE A 2 21.21 -11.96 7.86
N LYS A 3 21.21 -10.62 7.84
CA LYS A 3 22.44 -9.83 7.81
C LYS A 3 23.12 -9.81 9.17
N SER A 4 24.45 -9.76 9.18
CA SER A 4 25.20 -9.45 10.40
C SER A 4 24.96 -8.00 10.80
N ALA A 5 25.18 -7.65 12.08
CA ALA A 5 25.02 -6.28 12.56
C ALA A 5 25.89 -5.26 11.80
N LEU A 6 27.07 -5.68 11.33
CA LEU A 6 27.99 -4.83 10.55
C LEU A 6 27.50 -4.59 9.11
N ASP A 7 26.66 -5.50 8.59
CA ASP A 7 26.19 -5.46 7.21
C ASP A 7 24.81 -4.79 7.06
N LEU A 8 24.15 -4.42 8.17
CA LEU A 8 22.82 -3.81 8.13
C LEU A 8 22.78 -2.50 7.33
N ASN A 9 23.87 -1.73 7.34
CA ASN A 9 23.98 -0.47 6.60
C ASN A 9 24.47 -0.65 5.16
N ARG A 10 24.73 -1.88 4.71
CA ARG A 10 25.12 -2.15 3.32
C ARG A 10 23.87 -2.31 2.46
N PRO A 11 23.86 -1.79 1.22
CA PRO A 11 22.75 -2.00 0.30
C PRO A 11 22.53 -3.50 0.08
N ASP A 12 21.27 -3.87 -0.02
CA ASP A 12 20.86 -5.19 -0.45
C ASP A 12 21.33 -5.44 -1.91
N PRO A 13 21.78 -6.65 -2.27
CA PRO A 13 22.21 -6.97 -3.64
C PRO A 13 21.23 -6.59 -4.75
N TYR A 14 19.93 -6.63 -4.46
CA TYR A 14 18.89 -6.21 -5.39
C TYR A 14 18.91 -4.71 -5.65
N PHE A 15 19.27 -3.88 -4.68
CA PHE A 15 19.34 -2.42 -4.87
C PHE A 15 20.72 -1.91 -5.27
N SER A 16 21.79 -2.65 -4.95
CA SER A 16 23.15 -2.31 -5.37
C SER A 16 23.45 -2.60 -6.84
N GLY A 17 22.50 -3.20 -7.58
CA GLY A 17 22.66 -3.59 -8.99
C GLY A 17 23.44 -4.89 -9.21
N THR A 18 23.85 -5.56 -8.13
CA THR A 18 24.65 -6.80 -8.20
C THR A 18 23.80 -8.05 -8.44
N ALA A 19 22.49 -8.00 -8.15
CA ALA A 19 21.55 -9.11 -8.32
C ALA A 19 20.50 -8.89 -9.44
N GLY A 20 20.74 -7.95 -10.36
CA GLY A 20 19.98 -7.87 -11.62
C GLY A 20 18.84 -6.84 -11.70
N PHE A 21 18.63 -6.00 -10.69
CA PHE A 21 17.87 -4.75 -10.88
C PHE A 21 18.80 -3.60 -11.26
N VAL A 22 18.21 -2.52 -11.79
CA VAL A 22 18.91 -1.26 -11.98
C VAL A 22 19.38 -0.78 -10.60
N ALA A 23 20.66 -0.46 -10.49
CA ALA A 23 21.21 0.11 -9.26
C ALA A 23 20.47 1.40 -8.93
N ASN A 24 19.99 1.52 -7.70
CA ASN A 24 19.38 2.73 -7.18
C ASN A 24 20.16 3.20 -5.95
N THR A 25 20.08 4.48 -5.65
CA THR A 25 20.58 5.06 -4.40
C THR A 25 19.44 5.15 -3.37
N LEU A 26 19.80 5.39 -2.11
CA LEU A 26 18.79 5.64 -1.07
C LEU A 26 17.99 6.90 -1.39
N GLU A 27 18.64 7.90 -1.99
CA GLU A 27 18.07 9.16 -2.44
C GLU A 27 17.04 8.96 -3.56
N ASP A 28 17.29 8.04 -4.50
CA ASP A 28 16.34 7.70 -5.57
C ASP A 28 15.04 7.10 -4.99
N LEU A 29 15.16 6.16 -4.05
CA LEU A 29 14.01 5.55 -3.38
C LEU A 29 13.23 6.58 -2.56
N HIS A 30 13.92 7.52 -1.92
CA HIS A 30 13.28 8.62 -1.20
C HIS A 30 12.53 9.55 -2.16
N GLU A 31 13.12 9.90 -3.30
CA GLU A 31 12.49 10.72 -4.34
C GLU A 31 11.23 10.05 -4.91
N ASP A 32 11.27 8.74 -5.15
CA ASP A 32 10.09 7.97 -5.54
C ASP A 32 8.95 8.12 -4.52
N MET A 33 9.28 8.01 -3.22
CA MET A 33 8.28 8.12 -2.15
C MET A 33 7.77 9.54 -1.90
N ARG A 34 8.50 10.60 -2.30
CA ARG A 34 7.99 11.98 -2.20
C ARG A 34 6.73 12.20 -3.03
N ARG A 35 6.64 11.59 -4.20
CA ARG A 35 5.51 11.74 -5.14
C ARG A 35 4.19 11.20 -4.61
N PHE A 36 4.25 10.34 -3.59
CA PHE A 36 3.08 9.69 -3.00
C PHE A 36 2.57 10.35 -1.72
N GLU A 37 3.08 11.53 -1.34
CA GLU A 37 2.63 12.23 -0.14
C GLU A 37 1.09 12.43 -0.09
N LEU A 38 0.49 12.13 1.05
CA LEU A 38 -0.94 12.34 1.26
C LEU A 38 -1.21 13.75 1.82
N PRO A 39 -2.28 14.43 1.38
CA PRO A 39 -2.62 15.76 1.86
C PRO A 39 -3.11 15.73 3.32
N GLU A 40 -2.96 16.85 4.02
CA GLU A 40 -3.31 16.97 5.46
C GLU A 40 -4.79 16.70 5.77
N VAL A 41 -5.69 16.85 4.79
CA VAL A 41 -7.11 16.53 4.92
C VAL A 41 -7.37 15.04 5.20
N VAL A 42 -6.44 14.16 4.84
CA VAL A 42 -6.53 12.73 5.13
C VAL A 42 -6.27 12.50 6.63
N PRO A 43 -7.07 11.71 7.36
CA PRO A 43 -6.90 11.49 8.81
C PRO A 43 -5.50 11.00 9.21
N ASP A 44 -5.01 11.46 10.37
CA ASP A 44 -3.65 11.19 10.86
C ASP A 44 -3.28 9.70 10.88
N LYS A 45 -4.19 8.83 11.33
CA LYS A 45 -3.97 7.38 11.35
C LYS A 45 -3.77 6.76 9.97
N VAL A 46 -4.41 7.32 8.94
CA VAL A 46 -4.24 6.87 7.56
C VAL A 46 -2.91 7.39 7.02
N ARG A 47 -2.56 8.66 7.28
CA ARG A 47 -1.26 9.23 6.88
C ARG A 47 -0.11 8.46 7.54
N HIS A 48 -0.20 8.15 8.83
CA HIS A 48 0.80 7.37 9.54
C HIS A 48 0.98 5.96 8.98
N ALA A 49 -0.12 5.25 8.67
CA ALA A 49 -0.05 3.94 8.04
C ALA A 49 0.56 4.01 6.63
N HIS A 50 0.26 5.06 5.88
CA HIS A 50 0.82 5.31 4.55
C HIS A 50 2.32 5.64 4.60
N ASP A 51 2.75 6.50 5.54
CA ASP A 51 4.15 6.84 5.76
C ASP A 51 4.98 5.65 6.21
N ALA A 52 4.42 4.75 7.03
CA ALA A 52 5.08 3.50 7.39
C ALA A 52 5.40 2.63 6.15
N ILE A 53 4.52 2.62 5.15
CA ILE A 53 4.75 1.91 3.89
C ILE A 53 5.85 2.60 3.07
N ARG A 54 5.82 3.94 2.99
CA ARG A 54 6.88 4.72 2.31
C ARG A 54 8.24 4.48 2.94
N HIS A 55 8.32 4.50 4.27
CA HIS A 55 9.55 4.18 5.00
C HIS A 55 9.99 2.73 4.76
N ALA A 56 9.08 1.76 4.82
CA ALA A 56 9.41 0.36 4.55
C ALA A 56 10.00 0.17 3.14
N TYR A 57 9.47 0.88 2.14
CA TYR A 57 10.04 0.89 0.80
C TYR A 57 11.45 1.50 0.76
N ILE A 58 11.68 2.64 1.42
CA ILE A 58 13.01 3.27 1.48
C ILE A 58 14.01 2.35 2.18
N TYR A 59 13.62 1.76 3.31
CA TYR A 59 14.47 0.82 4.04
C TYR A 59 14.66 -0.52 3.30
N ALA A 60 13.85 -0.82 2.29
CA ALA A 60 14.09 -1.97 1.42
C ALA A 60 15.45 -1.88 0.72
N TYR A 61 16.01 -0.68 0.57
CA TYR A 61 17.40 -0.46 0.15
C TYR A 61 18.39 -1.33 0.93
N PHE A 62 18.18 -1.49 2.24
CA PHE A 62 19.03 -2.28 3.12
C PHE A 62 18.53 -3.72 3.30
N SER A 63 17.26 -4.00 3.07
CA SER A 63 16.72 -5.36 3.17
C SER A 63 15.55 -5.52 2.22
N TYR A 64 15.78 -6.27 1.14
CA TYR A 64 14.78 -6.45 0.09
C TYR A 64 13.43 -6.99 0.61
N ASP A 65 13.44 -7.81 1.67
CA ASP A 65 12.24 -8.36 2.32
C ASP A 65 11.26 -7.27 2.81
N LEU A 66 11.76 -6.06 3.11
CA LEU A 66 10.90 -4.92 3.49
C LEU A 66 10.06 -4.39 2.33
N LEU A 67 10.44 -4.64 1.07
CA LEU A 67 9.61 -4.32 -0.09
C LEU A 67 8.34 -5.18 -0.11
N SER A 68 8.47 -6.47 0.17
CA SER A 68 7.33 -7.39 0.30
C SER A 68 6.44 -6.99 1.49
N LEU A 69 7.05 -6.55 2.61
CA LEU A 69 6.31 -6.01 3.73
C LEU A 69 5.50 -4.76 3.33
N ALA A 70 6.15 -3.79 2.68
CA ALA A 70 5.49 -2.58 2.17
C ALA A 70 4.31 -2.92 1.23
N ALA A 71 4.51 -3.87 0.32
CA ALA A 71 3.47 -4.35 -0.59
C ALA A 71 2.27 -4.95 0.18
N SER A 72 2.54 -5.80 1.17
CA SER A 72 1.49 -6.43 2.00
C SER A 72 0.64 -5.41 2.76
N GLN A 73 1.21 -4.26 3.14
CA GLN A 73 0.53 -3.21 3.91
C GLN A 73 -0.21 -2.20 3.04
N THR A 74 0.07 -2.15 1.74
CA THR A 74 -0.57 -1.23 0.78
C THR A 74 -2.11 -1.30 0.81
N PHE A 75 -2.69 -2.50 0.69
CA PHE A 75 -4.15 -2.67 0.68
C PHE A 75 -4.80 -2.53 2.06
N PRO A 76 -4.21 -3.03 3.16
CA PRO A 76 -4.66 -2.70 4.51
C PRO A 76 -4.75 -1.19 4.76
N CYS A 77 -3.77 -0.40 4.30
CA CYS A 77 -3.82 1.06 4.40
C CYS A 77 -5.00 1.67 3.62
N LEU A 78 -5.25 1.18 2.39
CA LEU A 78 -6.42 1.58 1.62
C LEU A 78 -7.74 1.23 2.32
N GLU A 79 -7.83 0.03 2.88
CA GLU A 79 -9.00 -0.43 3.61
C GLU A 79 -9.25 0.44 4.85
N LEU A 80 -8.20 0.78 5.60
CA LEU A 80 -8.28 1.72 6.71
C LEU A 80 -8.86 3.06 6.24
N ALA A 81 -8.31 3.64 5.17
CA ALA A 81 -8.79 4.92 4.61
C ALA A 81 -10.28 4.89 4.23
N LEU A 82 -10.74 3.79 3.60
CA LEU A 82 -12.13 3.59 3.24
C LEU A 82 -13.03 3.42 4.47
N ARG A 83 -12.59 2.65 5.46
CA ARG A 83 -13.35 2.46 6.71
C ARG A 83 -13.50 3.76 7.48
N GLU A 84 -12.47 4.60 7.48
CA GLU A 84 -12.56 5.94 8.07
C GLU A 84 -13.58 6.83 7.37
N ARG A 85 -13.61 6.82 6.02
CA ARG A 85 -14.50 7.70 5.26
C ARG A 85 -15.96 7.22 5.24
N ILE A 86 -16.19 5.93 4.99
CA ILE A 86 -17.53 5.36 4.72
C ILE A 86 -17.89 4.14 5.58
N GLY A 87 -17.02 3.71 6.49
CA GLY A 87 -17.23 2.50 7.29
C GLY A 87 -18.46 2.54 8.19
N HIS A 88 -18.87 3.74 8.64
CA HIS A 88 -20.08 3.94 9.43
C HIS A 88 -21.35 3.45 8.72
N GLN A 89 -21.39 3.46 7.39
CA GLN A 89 -22.53 2.98 6.58
C GLN A 89 -22.73 1.45 6.67
N PHE A 90 -21.76 0.74 7.23
CA PHE A 90 -21.74 -0.71 7.39
C PHE A 90 -21.83 -1.14 8.86
N ALA A 91 -22.00 -0.20 9.79
CA ALA A 91 -22.14 -0.49 11.21
C ALA A 91 -23.36 -1.39 11.47
N GLY A 92 -23.21 -2.34 12.40
CA GLY A 92 -24.31 -3.24 12.79
C GLY A 92 -24.64 -4.37 11.81
N ARG A 93 -23.88 -4.55 10.71
CA ARG A 93 -24.10 -5.68 9.80
C ARG A 93 -23.77 -7.01 10.46
N VAL A 94 -24.73 -7.93 10.41
CA VAL A 94 -24.59 -9.31 10.86
C VAL A 94 -24.87 -10.28 9.72
N ASN A 95 -24.23 -11.45 9.74
CA ASN A 95 -24.52 -12.53 8.80
C ASN A 95 -25.80 -13.30 9.21
N LYS A 96 -26.21 -14.28 8.40
CA LYS A 96 -27.37 -15.16 8.67
C LYS A 96 -27.29 -15.91 10.02
N ARG A 97 -26.12 -15.94 10.66
CA ARG A 97 -25.86 -16.59 11.97
C ARG A 97 -25.73 -15.57 13.11
N GLY A 98 -26.09 -14.30 12.88
CA GLY A 98 -26.01 -13.22 13.88
C GLY A 98 -24.59 -12.75 14.22
N LYS A 99 -23.55 -13.22 13.51
CA LYS A 99 -22.17 -12.77 13.74
C LYS A 99 -21.86 -11.49 12.98
N PRO A 100 -21.03 -10.58 13.52
CA PRO A 100 -20.57 -9.40 12.80
C PRO A 100 -20.03 -9.76 11.41
N HIS A 101 -20.50 -9.05 10.40
CA HIS A 101 -20.09 -9.25 9.00
C HIS A 101 -19.60 -7.90 8.44
N PRO A 102 -18.32 -7.55 8.69
CA PRO A 102 -17.77 -6.29 8.22
C PRO A 102 -17.75 -6.25 6.69
N ALA A 103 -17.86 -5.04 6.15
CA ALA A 103 -17.68 -4.81 4.72
C ALA A 103 -16.29 -5.25 4.27
N MET A 104 -16.20 -5.97 3.16
CA MET A 104 -14.92 -6.33 2.55
C MET A 104 -14.40 -5.16 1.69
N LEU A 105 -13.09 -5.10 1.46
CA LEU A 105 -12.46 -4.05 0.63
C LEU A 105 -13.19 -3.82 -0.72
N ASN A 106 -13.57 -4.89 -1.42
CA ASN A 106 -14.28 -4.80 -2.70
C ASN A 106 -15.66 -4.11 -2.56
N GLU A 107 -16.36 -4.35 -1.46
CA GLU A 107 -17.65 -3.69 -1.19
C GLU A 107 -17.45 -2.21 -0.88
N LEU A 108 -16.45 -1.88 -0.06
CA LEU A 108 -16.08 -0.50 0.27
C LEU A 108 -15.74 0.30 -0.98
N LEU A 109 -14.90 -0.26 -1.86
CA LEU A 109 -14.53 0.37 -3.14
C LEU A 109 -15.73 0.60 -4.05
N LYS A 110 -16.64 -0.38 -4.16
CA LYS A 110 -17.87 -0.22 -4.96
C LYS A 110 -18.78 0.87 -4.42
N VAL A 111 -18.93 0.96 -3.10
CA VAL A 111 -19.74 2.01 -2.48
C VAL A 111 -19.10 3.39 -2.64
N ALA A 112 -17.79 3.50 -2.44
CA ALA A 112 -17.06 4.76 -2.69
C ALA A 112 -17.22 5.23 -4.14
N LYS A 113 -17.10 4.32 -5.11
CA LYS A 113 -17.32 4.62 -6.53
C LYS A 113 -18.77 5.02 -6.82
N LYS A 114 -19.75 4.33 -6.24
CA LYS A 114 -21.18 4.68 -6.37
C LYS A 114 -21.51 6.06 -5.80
N GLN A 115 -20.80 6.49 -4.76
CA GLN A 115 -20.93 7.81 -4.14
C GLN A 115 -20.10 8.89 -4.85
N ASN A 116 -19.43 8.56 -5.96
CA ASN A 116 -18.51 9.44 -6.68
C ASN A 116 -17.38 10.00 -5.80
N LEU A 117 -16.99 9.29 -4.74
CA LEU A 117 -15.84 9.65 -3.90
C LEU A 117 -14.51 9.29 -4.56
N ILE A 118 -14.54 8.34 -5.49
CA ILE A 118 -13.38 7.88 -6.26
C ILE A 118 -13.77 7.75 -7.73
N VAL A 119 -12.82 8.12 -8.60
CA VAL A 119 -12.94 8.05 -10.06
C VAL A 119 -12.07 6.91 -10.61
N THR A 120 -10.97 6.60 -9.91
CA THR A 120 -10.01 5.57 -10.28
C THR A 120 -10.70 4.20 -10.53
N PRO A 121 -10.40 3.51 -11.65
CA PRO A 121 -10.91 2.17 -11.92
C PRO A 121 -10.49 1.14 -10.87
N ILE A 122 -11.43 0.30 -10.42
CA ILE A 122 -11.21 -0.66 -9.32
C ILE A 122 -11.15 -2.12 -9.79
N ASP A 123 -11.39 -2.37 -11.08
CA ASP A 123 -11.66 -3.72 -11.62
C ASP A 123 -10.47 -4.68 -11.46
N HIS A 124 -9.25 -4.16 -11.44
CA HIS A 124 -8.03 -4.97 -11.34
C HIS A 124 -7.45 -5.05 -9.92
N LEU A 125 -7.92 -4.24 -8.97
CA LEU A 125 -7.35 -4.13 -7.62
C LEU A 125 -7.39 -5.43 -6.84
N HIS A 126 -8.43 -6.25 -7.05
CA HIS A 126 -8.55 -7.54 -6.37
C HIS A 126 -7.44 -8.53 -6.79
N LYS A 127 -7.04 -8.52 -8.07
CA LYS A 127 -5.94 -9.38 -8.56
C LYS A 127 -4.61 -8.94 -7.97
N ILE A 128 -4.37 -7.63 -7.95
CA ILE A 128 -3.16 -7.03 -7.39
C ILE A 128 -3.05 -7.30 -5.89
N ARG A 129 -4.15 -7.11 -5.14
CA ARG A 129 -4.19 -7.44 -3.71
C ARG A 129 -3.85 -8.91 -3.46
N ASN A 130 -4.43 -9.81 -4.24
CA ASN A 130 -4.16 -11.24 -4.10
C ASN A 130 -2.68 -11.55 -4.39
N MET A 131 -2.08 -10.89 -5.38
CA MET A 131 -0.65 -11.02 -5.68
C MET A 131 0.25 -10.50 -4.54
N PHE A 132 -0.12 -9.41 -3.86
CA PHE A 132 0.64 -8.90 -2.71
C PHE A 132 0.38 -9.68 -1.40
N ALA A 133 -0.79 -10.29 -1.26
CA ALA A 133 -1.19 -11.02 -0.05
C ALA A 133 -0.73 -12.48 -0.05
N HIS A 134 -0.77 -13.13 -1.22
CA HIS A 134 -0.19 -14.45 -1.42
C HIS A 134 1.22 -14.21 -1.92
N GLY A 135 2.23 -14.31 -1.04
CA GLY A 135 3.63 -14.20 -1.42
C GLY A 135 3.88 -15.11 -2.62
N SER A 136 3.93 -14.52 -3.81
CA SER A 136 4.13 -15.29 -5.02
C SER A 136 5.62 -15.57 -5.14
N ASP A 137 5.98 -16.61 -5.89
CA ASP A 137 7.37 -16.83 -6.30
C ASP A 137 7.92 -15.69 -7.20
N THR A 138 7.14 -14.63 -7.40
CA THR A 138 7.53 -13.45 -8.17
C THR A 138 8.43 -12.56 -7.32
N VAL A 139 9.65 -12.35 -7.81
CA VAL A 139 10.53 -11.32 -7.28
C VAL A 139 9.89 -9.95 -7.54
N LEU A 140 9.33 -9.35 -6.50
CA LEU A 140 8.75 -8.02 -6.54
C LEU A 140 9.83 -6.98 -6.83
N ASN A 141 9.77 -6.30 -7.97
CA ASN A 141 10.71 -5.23 -8.27
C ASN A 141 10.13 -3.84 -7.89
N PRO A 142 10.98 -2.80 -7.78
CA PRO A 142 10.52 -1.47 -7.41
C PRO A 142 9.43 -0.90 -8.34
N PRO A 143 9.53 -0.97 -9.69
CA PRO A 143 8.46 -0.48 -10.59
C PRO A 143 7.10 -1.14 -10.37
N MET A 144 7.08 -2.46 -10.10
CA MET A 144 5.84 -3.18 -9.78
C MET A 144 5.21 -2.61 -8.52
N PHE A 145 5.98 -2.41 -7.45
CA PHE A 145 5.46 -1.79 -6.23
C PHE A 145 4.96 -0.37 -6.48
N LEU A 146 5.78 0.49 -7.08
CA LEU A 146 5.50 1.91 -7.29
C LEU A 146 4.19 2.14 -8.07
N THR A 147 3.96 1.34 -9.11
CA THR A 147 2.74 1.42 -9.91
C THR A 147 1.49 1.17 -9.05
N GLN A 148 1.51 0.11 -8.22
CA GLN A 148 0.36 -0.26 -7.40
C GLN A 148 0.17 0.68 -6.22
N PHE A 149 1.26 1.07 -5.57
CA PHE A 149 1.23 2.03 -4.48
C PHE A 149 0.73 3.40 -4.94
N GLY A 150 1.08 3.82 -6.17
CA GLY A 150 0.56 5.03 -6.79
C GLY A 150 -0.95 4.99 -7.01
N ILE A 151 -1.50 3.88 -7.51
CA ILE A 151 -2.94 3.70 -7.67
C ILE A 151 -3.65 3.80 -6.30
N VAL A 152 -3.15 3.10 -5.28
CA VAL A 152 -3.72 3.16 -3.93
C VAL A 152 -3.65 4.57 -3.35
N THR A 153 -2.51 5.24 -3.48
CA THR A 153 -2.32 6.61 -3.01
C THR A 153 -3.31 7.57 -3.67
N ASN A 154 -3.52 7.45 -4.99
CA ASN A 154 -4.48 8.27 -5.71
C ASN A 154 -5.92 8.02 -5.26
N ILE A 155 -6.31 6.76 -5.01
CA ILE A 155 -7.64 6.46 -4.46
C ILE A 155 -7.82 7.11 -3.08
N ILE A 156 -6.80 7.05 -2.20
CA ILE A 156 -6.86 7.72 -0.90
C ILE A 156 -7.00 9.23 -1.08
N ARG A 157 -6.25 9.85 -2.00
CA ARG A 157 -6.37 11.29 -2.29
C ARG A 157 -7.77 11.65 -2.78
N GLU A 158 -8.35 10.88 -3.72
CA GLU A 158 -9.70 11.09 -4.24
C GLU A 158 -10.77 11.03 -3.14
N LEU A 159 -10.68 10.03 -2.24
CA LEU A 159 -11.62 9.80 -1.14
C LEU A 159 -11.81 11.03 -0.23
N TYR A 160 -10.77 11.83 -0.06
CA TYR A 160 -10.74 12.99 0.82
C TYR A 160 -10.68 14.33 0.08
N SER A 161 -10.54 14.32 -1.24
CA SER A 161 -10.64 15.53 -2.08
C SER A 161 -12.09 15.84 -2.48
N SER A 162 -12.94 14.82 -2.54
CA SER A 162 -14.35 14.94 -2.91
C SER A 162 -15.19 15.36 -1.70
N ARG A 163 -15.81 16.54 -1.78
CA ARG A 163 -16.70 17.11 -0.74
C ARG A 163 -18.02 16.35 -0.63
#